data_AF-A0A1H9BCB7-F1
#
_entry.id   AF-A0A1H9BCB7-F1
#
_cell.length_a   1.000
_cell.length_b   1.000
_cell.length_c   1.000
_cell.angle_alpha   90.00
_cell.angle_beta   90.00
_cell.angle_gamma   90.00
#
_symmetry.space_group_name_H-M   'P 1'
#
loop_
_entity.id
_entity.type
_entity.pdbx_description
1 polymer ?
#
loop_
_entity_poly.entity_id
_entity_poly.type
_entity_poly.pdbx_seq_one_letter_code
_entity_poly.pdbx_strand_id
1 'polypeptide(L)'
;MAIILATGMLGGCVVGPDYQRPETVAPEHFRLQAAVEQRQAASHADLGQWWDGFGDLLLSRFVGLAQQQNLELAQASARVEQARAMLSMTTVELLPSAGASAQAAKAYQSVETPLGRVLNSTPGFDRHGSAYEVEIGASWELDIFGGLRRRREAAAAGYGASEAGAAATRLLVMAQTADTYITIRGLQARLKIARSQVEIQQDLLSSVRLLRDHELSADREVWQAEATLAQARASIPALESALAVSGNALDVLLGMPPGTYEAALVEPAEIPVAPRIADIGSPADVLRRRPDLAAAERQLAASNAQIGAAVAEYFPKFSLNAMIGSAATSESALLSAGSSQGLGMLGFRWRLFDFGRINAQIAAAKGRNAEMLAAYRLAVLRATEDVENAFSTLLGREQQLAEFNRMVLALDRERGASATAYEKGQVSRIELLHAQDRLLRASDARAQTQAAAALAAITTFKALGGGWESATAKLAANGGADVSRFRALD
;
A
#
# COMPACT_ATOMS: atom_id res chain seq x y z
N MET A 1 18.59 -29.14 -55.65
CA MET A 1 19.19 -27.83 -55.32
C MET A 1 18.30 -26.77 -55.96
N ALA A 2 17.53 -25.95 -55.25
CA ALA A 2 17.87 -25.21 -54.05
C ALA A 2 16.66 -25.07 -53.11
N ILE A 3 16.77 -25.73 -51.94
CA ILE A 3 16.02 -25.43 -50.72
C ILE A 3 17.02 -24.70 -49.84
N ILE A 4 17.30 -23.42 -50.12
CA ILE A 4 18.02 -22.51 -49.21
C ILE A 4 17.55 -21.10 -49.53
N LEU A 5 16.36 -20.71 -49.06
CA LEU A 5 16.02 -19.30 -48.82
C LEU A 5 14.88 -19.19 -47.79
N ALA A 6 14.99 -19.97 -46.72
CA ALA A 6 14.08 -19.95 -45.58
C ALA A 6 14.90 -19.97 -44.29
N THR A 7 15.48 -18.84 -43.87
CA THR A 7 15.89 -18.57 -42.47
C THR A 7 16.45 -17.14 -42.28
N GLY A 8 15.66 -16.11 -42.58
CA GLY A 8 16.11 -14.74 -42.33
C GLY A 8 15.00 -13.71 -42.47
N MET A 9 14.04 -13.71 -41.54
CA MET A 9 13.14 -12.58 -41.16
C MET A 9 11.95 -13.07 -40.30
N LEU A 10 12.20 -13.92 -39.30
CA LEU A 10 11.21 -14.26 -38.25
C LEU A 10 11.54 -13.57 -36.91
N GLY A 11 12.24 -12.43 -36.94
CA GLY A 11 12.20 -11.49 -35.84
C GLY A 11 10.82 -10.82 -35.86
N GLY A 12 9.83 -11.41 -35.19
CA GLY A 12 8.48 -10.86 -35.16
C GLY A 12 8.51 -9.41 -34.65
N CYS A 13 8.23 -8.45 -35.52
CA CYS A 13 8.19 -7.03 -35.21
C CYS A 13 7.06 -6.74 -34.22
N VAL A 14 7.41 -6.57 -32.94
CA VAL A 14 6.46 -6.06 -31.95
C VAL A 14 6.30 -4.55 -32.18
N VAL A 15 5.10 -4.12 -32.53
CA VAL A 15 4.85 -2.70 -32.86
C VAL A 15 4.59 -1.85 -31.61
N GLY A 16 4.79 -0.54 -31.75
CA GLY A 16 4.61 0.44 -30.68
C GLY A 16 5.87 0.77 -29.89
N PRO A 17 5.80 1.75 -28.97
CA PRO A 17 6.96 2.23 -28.24
C PRO A 17 7.40 1.24 -27.16
N ASP A 18 8.71 1.05 -27.03
CA ASP A 18 9.28 0.37 -25.87
C ASP A 18 9.35 1.31 -24.67
N TYR A 19 9.14 0.74 -23.49
CA TYR A 19 9.17 1.53 -22.27
C TYR A 19 10.58 2.03 -21.98
N GLN A 20 10.70 3.34 -21.76
CA GLN A 20 11.91 3.98 -21.27
C GLN A 20 11.60 4.61 -19.92
N ARG A 21 12.45 4.30 -18.92
CA ARG A 21 12.32 4.89 -17.60
C ARG A 21 12.48 6.41 -17.70
N PRO A 22 11.53 7.21 -17.22
CA PRO A 22 11.67 8.67 -17.23
C PRO A 22 12.84 9.11 -16.35
N GLU A 23 13.64 10.07 -16.82
CA GLU A 23 14.56 10.80 -15.97
C GLU A 23 13.75 11.62 -14.95
N THR A 24 14.02 11.36 -13.67
CA THR A 24 13.40 12.08 -12.56
C THR A 24 14.40 13.08 -12.01
N VAL A 25 13.97 14.33 -11.85
CA VAL A 25 14.76 15.36 -11.18
C VAL A 25 14.67 15.12 -9.67
N ALA A 26 15.59 14.32 -9.15
CA ALA A 26 15.83 14.21 -7.71
C ALA A 26 16.89 15.25 -7.31
N PRO A 27 16.79 15.88 -6.13
CA PRO A 27 17.87 16.71 -5.63
C PRO A 27 19.14 15.87 -5.41
N GLU A 28 20.33 16.48 -5.52
CA GLU A 28 21.60 15.78 -5.22
C GLU A 28 21.69 15.40 -3.73
N HIS A 29 21.14 16.24 -2.85
CA HIS A 29 21.10 16.03 -1.40
C HIS A 29 19.77 16.55 -0.82
N PHE A 30 19.25 15.90 0.22
CA PHE A 30 18.21 16.51 1.04
C PHE A 30 18.82 17.60 1.93
N ARG A 31 18.15 18.74 2.07
CA ARG A 31 18.69 19.94 2.72
C ARG A 31 19.03 19.71 4.19
N LEU A 32 18.29 18.85 4.87
CA LEU A 32 18.42 18.57 6.30
C LEU A 32 19.10 17.22 6.60
N GLN A 33 19.59 16.50 5.59
CA GLN A 33 20.14 15.15 5.76
C GLN A 33 21.28 15.10 6.78
N ALA A 34 22.29 15.97 6.62
CA ALA A 34 23.44 16.01 7.51
C ALA A 34 23.04 16.27 8.98
N ALA A 35 22.03 17.11 9.22
CA ALA A 35 21.55 17.39 10.57
C ALA A 35 20.85 16.16 11.20
N VAL A 36 20.11 15.38 10.39
CA VAL A 36 19.44 14.16 10.86
C VAL A 36 20.44 13.03 11.14
N GLU A 37 21.48 12.88 10.32
CA GLU A 37 22.54 11.87 10.51
C GLU A 37 23.41 12.18 11.74
N GLN A 38 23.59 13.46 12.08
CA GLN A 38 24.38 13.89 13.24
C GLN A 38 23.62 13.83 14.58
N ARG A 39 22.32 13.48 14.59
CA ARG A 39 21.52 13.38 15.83
C ARG A 39 22.20 12.48 16.86
N GLN A 40 22.13 12.84 18.14
CA GLN A 40 22.60 11.99 19.23
C GLN A 40 21.44 11.09 19.70
N ALA A 41 21.59 9.77 19.59
CA ALA A 41 20.63 8.82 20.14
C ALA A 41 21.35 7.62 20.78
N ALA A 42 20.64 6.93 21.67
CA ALA A 42 21.18 5.80 22.43
C ALA A 42 21.33 4.51 21.60
N SER A 43 20.51 4.36 20.56
CA SER A 43 20.45 3.18 19.69
C SER A 43 20.47 3.58 18.21
N HIS A 44 20.82 2.62 17.35
CA HIS A 44 20.79 2.74 15.89
C HIS A 44 19.76 1.73 15.35
N ALA A 45 19.03 2.10 14.31
CA ALA A 45 18.04 1.21 13.70
C ALA A 45 18.35 0.98 12.22
N ASP A 46 18.27 -0.28 11.77
CA ASP A 46 18.23 -0.62 10.36
C ASP A 46 16.86 -0.22 9.78
N LEU A 47 16.85 0.25 8.53
CA LEU A 47 15.62 0.67 7.87
C LEU A 47 14.62 -0.48 7.71
N GLY A 48 15.07 -1.75 7.65
CA GLY A 48 14.18 -2.91 7.45
C GLY A 48 13.42 -3.37 8.71
N GLN A 49 13.93 -3.07 9.91
CA GLN A 49 13.35 -3.42 11.21
C GLN A 49 13.47 -2.25 12.20
N TRP A 50 13.14 -1.06 11.71
CA TRP A 50 13.42 0.20 12.41
C TRP A 50 12.73 0.31 13.79
N TRP A 51 11.61 -0.38 13.99
CA TRP A 51 10.84 -0.35 15.25
C TRP A 51 11.61 -1.01 16.41
N ASP A 52 12.50 -1.98 16.14
CA ASP A 52 13.33 -2.60 17.18
C ASP A 52 14.34 -1.61 17.77
N GLY A 53 14.72 -0.59 17.01
CA GLY A 53 15.60 0.48 17.48
C GLY A 53 15.03 1.31 18.62
N PHE A 54 13.71 1.33 18.81
CA PHE A 54 13.06 2.00 19.94
C PHE A 54 13.28 1.28 21.29
N GLY A 55 13.76 0.04 21.28
CA GLY A 55 14.10 -0.72 22.48
C GLY A 55 12.90 -1.18 23.32
N ASP A 56 11.71 -1.26 22.72
CA ASP A 56 10.48 -1.68 23.39
C ASP A 56 9.98 -3.03 22.85
N LEU A 57 10.02 -4.07 23.69
CA LEU A 57 9.64 -5.44 23.31
C LEU A 57 8.15 -5.58 22.96
N LEU A 58 7.27 -4.79 23.57
CA LEU A 58 5.84 -4.81 23.26
C LEU A 58 5.57 -4.15 21.91
N LEU A 59 6.27 -3.05 21.59
CA LEU A 59 6.22 -2.45 20.26
C LEU A 59 6.62 -3.47 19.18
N SER A 60 7.78 -4.11 19.33
CA SER A 60 8.27 -5.12 18.40
C SER A 60 7.29 -6.29 18.25
N ARG A 61 6.69 -6.74 19.36
CA ARG A 61 5.67 -7.80 19.35
C ARG A 61 4.42 -7.37 18.58
N PHE A 62 3.89 -6.18 18.79
CA PHE A 62 2.69 -5.73 18.10
C PHE A 62 2.94 -5.50 16.61
N VAL A 63 4.10 -4.95 16.21
CA VAL A 63 4.47 -4.86 14.79
C VAL A 63 4.61 -6.26 14.16
N GLY A 64 5.15 -7.23 14.90
CA GLY A 64 5.20 -8.64 14.47
C GLY A 64 3.82 -9.26 14.28
N LEU A 65 2.89 -9.03 15.22
CA LEU A 65 1.50 -9.51 15.13
C LEU A 65 0.75 -8.86 13.96
N ALA A 66 0.89 -7.54 13.77
CA ALA A 66 0.30 -6.82 12.64
C ALA A 66 0.77 -7.42 11.30
N GLN A 67 2.06 -7.72 11.16
CA GLN A 67 2.58 -8.35 9.94
C GLN A 67 1.96 -9.71 9.62
N GLN A 68 1.53 -10.46 10.64
CA GLN A 68 0.99 -11.81 10.48
C GLN A 68 -0.54 -11.81 10.34
N GLN A 69 -1.23 -10.86 10.97
CA GLN A 69 -2.68 -10.94 11.20
C GLN A 69 -3.47 -9.78 10.56
N ASN A 70 -2.80 -8.71 10.13
CA ASN A 70 -3.49 -7.53 9.61
C ASN A 70 -4.26 -7.82 8.30
N LEU A 71 -5.52 -7.40 8.26
CA LEU A 71 -6.44 -7.67 7.16
C LEU A 71 -6.18 -6.80 5.92
N GLU A 72 -5.52 -5.66 6.03
CA GLU A 72 -5.07 -4.88 4.86
C GLU A 72 -3.92 -5.57 4.14
N LEU A 73 -3.02 -6.25 4.88
CA LEU A 73 -1.98 -7.09 4.27
C LEU A 73 -2.58 -8.30 3.57
N ALA A 74 -3.60 -8.93 4.16
CA ALA A 74 -4.34 -10.01 3.50
C ALA A 74 -5.01 -9.52 2.19
N GLN A 75 -5.64 -8.34 2.21
CA GLN A 75 -6.19 -7.72 1.01
C GLN A 75 -5.12 -7.41 -0.05
N ALA A 76 -3.96 -6.89 0.38
CA ALA A 76 -2.85 -6.62 -0.52
C ALA A 76 -2.31 -7.91 -1.17
N SER A 77 -2.15 -8.99 -0.40
CA SER A 77 -1.77 -10.31 -0.92
C SER A 77 -2.79 -10.84 -1.93
N ALA A 78 -4.09 -10.70 -1.65
CA ALA A 78 -5.14 -11.12 -2.57
C ALA A 78 -5.10 -10.33 -3.90
N ARG A 79 -4.81 -9.02 -3.86
CA ARG A 79 -4.63 -8.19 -5.07
C ARG A 79 -3.43 -8.65 -5.91
N VAL A 80 -2.34 -9.10 -5.29
CA VAL A 80 -1.18 -9.68 -6.01
C VAL A 80 -1.58 -10.95 -6.74
N GLU A 81 -2.31 -11.85 -6.08
CA GLU A 81 -2.78 -13.10 -6.71
C GLU A 81 -3.79 -12.83 -7.83
N GLN A 82 -4.69 -11.84 -7.68
CA GLN A 82 -5.56 -11.38 -8.76
C GLN A 82 -4.76 -10.89 -9.97
N ALA A 83 -3.72 -10.10 -9.75
CA ALA A 83 -2.88 -9.59 -10.84
C ALA A 83 -2.04 -10.70 -11.50
N ARG A 84 -1.58 -11.69 -10.72
CA ARG A 84 -0.92 -12.91 -11.23
C ARG A 84 -1.85 -13.71 -12.13
N ALA A 85 -3.10 -13.90 -11.70
CA ALA A 85 -4.12 -14.60 -12.48
C ALA A 85 -4.43 -13.85 -13.78
N MET A 86 -4.52 -12.51 -13.74
CA MET A 86 -4.70 -11.68 -14.94
C MET A 86 -3.53 -11.79 -15.93
N LEU A 87 -2.29 -11.81 -15.43
CA LEU A 87 -1.11 -12.08 -16.25
C LEU A 87 -1.19 -13.49 -16.88
N SER A 88 -1.64 -14.48 -16.12
CA SER A 88 -1.80 -15.85 -16.62
C SER A 88 -2.86 -15.91 -17.72
N MET A 89 -4.02 -15.27 -17.53
CA MET A 89 -5.08 -15.17 -18.54
C MET A 89 -4.57 -14.54 -19.85
N THR A 90 -3.92 -13.39 -19.76
CA THR A 90 -3.34 -12.69 -20.93
C THR A 90 -2.19 -13.46 -21.57
N THR A 91 -1.51 -14.33 -20.83
CA THR A 91 -0.49 -15.23 -21.38
C THR A 91 -1.11 -16.37 -22.17
N VAL A 92 -2.21 -16.95 -21.68
CA VAL A 92 -2.95 -18.02 -22.38
C VAL A 92 -3.62 -17.51 -23.66
N GLU A 93 -3.97 -16.22 -23.77
CA GLU A 93 -4.43 -15.61 -25.03
C GLU A 93 -3.43 -15.77 -26.20
N LEU A 94 -2.14 -16.01 -25.91
CA LEU A 94 -1.12 -16.27 -26.94
C LEU A 94 -1.14 -17.71 -27.48
N LEU A 95 -1.89 -18.61 -26.83
CA LEU A 95 -1.96 -20.03 -27.14
C LEU A 95 -3.25 -20.37 -27.89
N PRO A 96 -3.29 -21.51 -28.63
CA PRO A 96 -4.54 -22.02 -29.16
C PRO A 96 -5.51 -22.37 -28.03
N SER A 97 -6.79 -22.06 -28.25
CA SER A 97 -7.90 -22.54 -27.43
C SER A 97 -8.63 -23.66 -28.15
N ALA A 98 -9.20 -24.60 -27.41
CA ALA A 98 -10.07 -25.63 -27.96
C ALA A 98 -11.31 -25.80 -27.08
N GLY A 99 -12.44 -26.12 -27.71
CA GLY A 99 -13.72 -26.35 -27.06
C GLY A 99 -14.48 -27.48 -27.74
N ALA A 100 -15.35 -28.13 -26.99
CA ALA A 100 -16.28 -29.11 -27.51
C ALA A 100 -17.70 -28.52 -27.46
N SER A 101 -18.46 -28.72 -28.52
CA SER A 101 -19.86 -28.33 -28.61
C SER A 101 -20.69 -29.53 -29.07
N ALA A 102 -21.90 -29.64 -28.53
CA ALA A 102 -22.90 -30.57 -28.99
C ALA A 102 -24.21 -29.83 -29.17
N GLN A 103 -24.86 -30.02 -30.31
CA GLN A 103 -26.12 -29.40 -30.66
C GLN A 103 -27.10 -30.46 -31.16
N ALA A 104 -28.34 -30.35 -30.71
CA ALA A 104 -29.46 -31.10 -31.25
C ALA A 104 -30.58 -30.10 -31.57
N ALA A 105 -31.07 -30.13 -32.80
CA ALA A 105 -32.14 -29.25 -33.26
C ALA A 105 -33.18 -30.06 -34.04
N LYS A 106 -34.44 -29.67 -33.89
CA LYS A 106 -35.53 -30.17 -34.72
C LYS A 106 -36.25 -28.98 -35.33
N ALA A 107 -36.41 -29.01 -36.65
CA ALA A 107 -37.00 -27.91 -37.41
C ALA A 107 -38.10 -28.43 -38.34
N TYR A 108 -39.08 -27.57 -38.60
CA TYR A 108 -40.08 -27.80 -39.64
C TYR A 108 -39.81 -26.85 -40.80
N GLN A 109 -39.38 -27.39 -41.94
CA GLN A 109 -38.93 -26.58 -43.06
C GLN A 109 -40.13 -26.00 -43.83
N SER A 110 -40.12 -24.68 -44.00
CA SER A 110 -41.05 -23.98 -44.89
C SER A 110 -40.66 -24.20 -46.35
N VAL A 111 -41.61 -24.62 -47.17
CA VAL A 111 -41.43 -24.84 -48.62
C VAL A 111 -41.40 -23.54 -49.42
N GLU A 112 -41.64 -22.39 -48.80
CA GLU A 112 -41.61 -21.08 -49.47
C GLU A 112 -40.28 -20.33 -49.30
N THR A 113 -39.32 -20.96 -48.64
CA THR A 113 -37.95 -20.42 -48.54
C THR A 113 -37.10 -20.89 -49.72
N PRO A 114 -36.02 -20.17 -50.10
CA PRO A 114 -35.12 -20.63 -51.16
C PRO A 114 -34.63 -22.07 -50.95
N LEU A 115 -34.19 -22.41 -49.73
CA LEU A 115 -33.78 -23.78 -49.38
C LEU A 115 -34.96 -24.75 -49.41
N GLY A 116 -36.12 -24.36 -48.87
CA GLY A 116 -37.31 -25.21 -48.82
C GLY A 116 -37.88 -25.55 -50.19
N ARG A 117 -37.84 -24.63 -51.16
CA ARG A 117 -38.28 -24.89 -52.54
C ARG A 117 -37.38 -25.91 -53.24
N VAL A 118 -36.06 -25.81 -53.03
CA VAL A 118 -35.08 -26.78 -53.56
C VAL A 118 -35.32 -28.15 -52.95
N LEU A 119 -35.45 -28.25 -51.62
CA LEU A 119 -35.67 -29.53 -50.95
C LEU A 119 -37.03 -30.17 -51.32
N ASN A 120 -38.10 -29.35 -51.41
CA ASN A 120 -39.44 -29.79 -51.81
C ASN A 120 -39.54 -30.24 -53.28
N SER A 121 -38.52 -29.99 -54.10
CA SER A 121 -38.46 -30.55 -55.46
C SER A 121 -38.15 -32.05 -55.48
N THR A 122 -37.70 -32.62 -54.34
CA THR A 122 -37.49 -34.06 -54.17
C THR A 122 -38.81 -34.73 -53.77
N PRO A 123 -39.36 -35.67 -54.55
CA PRO A 123 -40.59 -36.36 -54.21
C PRO A 123 -40.50 -37.05 -52.85
N GLY A 124 -41.47 -36.79 -51.97
CA GLY A 124 -41.49 -37.36 -50.61
C GLY A 124 -40.58 -36.65 -49.60
N PHE A 125 -40.13 -35.42 -49.87
CA PHE A 125 -39.33 -34.63 -48.93
C PHE A 125 -40.04 -34.48 -47.56
N ASP A 126 -39.40 -35.00 -46.50
CA ASP A 126 -39.85 -34.81 -45.13
C ASP A 126 -39.49 -33.40 -44.66
N ARG A 127 -40.53 -32.64 -44.29
CA ARG A 127 -40.38 -31.27 -43.78
C ARG A 127 -39.92 -31.25 -42.33
N HIS A 128 -40.03 -32.36 -41.60
CA HIS A 128 -39.47 -32.51 -40.26
C HIS A 128 -38.00 -32.91 -40.36
N GLY A 129 -37.10 -31.93 -40.16
CA GLY A 129 -35.67 -32.18 -40.08
C GLY A 129 -35.21 -32.28 -38.63
N SER A 130 -34.30 -33.21 -38.35
CA SER A 130 -33.49 -33.19 -37.13
C SER A 130 -32.03 -32.98 -37.53
N ALA A 131 -31.26 -32.30 -36.68
CA ALA A 131 -29.84 -32.06 -36.87
C ALA A 131 -29.13 -32.31 -35.53
N TYR A 132 -28.15 -33.20 -35.56
CA TYR A 132 -27.32 -33.58 -34.42
C TYR A 132 -25.87 -33.35 -34.81
N GLU A 133 -25.19 -32.49 -34.05
CA GLU A 133 -23.81 -32.09 -34.28
C GLU A 133 -23.01 -32.27 -32.99
N VAL A 134 -21.85 -32.91 -33.09
CA VAL A 134 -20.86 -33.00 -32.01
C VAL A 134 -19.53 -32.62 -32.60
N GLU A 135 -18.92 -31.57 -32.07
CA GLU A 135 -17.74 -30.95 -32.66
C GLU A 135 -16.70 -30.62 -31.58
N ILE A 136 -15.44 -30.75 -31.96
CA ILE A 136 -14.30 -30.19 -31.24
C ILE A 136 -13.68 -29.15 -32.16
N GLY A 137 -13.74 -27.90 -31.74
CA GLY A 137 -13.16 -26.75 -32.44
C GLY A 137 -11.92 -26.24 -31.72
N ALA A 138 -10.88 -25.87 -32.46
CA ALA A 138 -9.70 -25.17 -31.97
C ALA A 138 -9.53 -23.85 -32.73
N SER A 139 -9.17 -22.79 -32.01
CA SER A 139 -8.92 -21.46 -32.58
C SER A 139 -7.68 -20.82 -31.97
N TRP A 140 -6.88 -20.15 -32.80
CA TRP A 140 -5.65 -19.48 -32.38
C TRP A 140 -5.46 -18.17 -33.15
N GLU A 141 -5.22 -17.06 -32.44
CA GLU A 141 -4.80 -15.80 -33.05
C GLU A 141 -3.27 -15.77 -33.17
N LEU A 142 -2.77 -15.62 -34.39
CA LEU A 142 -1.34 -15.52 -34.67
C LEU A 142 -0.87 -14.09 -34.38
N ASP A 143 -0.12 -13.90 -33.30
CA ASP A 143 0.35 -12.59 -32.87
C ASP A 143 1.57 -12.07 -33.66
N ILE A 144 1.41 -11.90 -34.98
CA ILE A 144 2.50 -11.50 -35.89
C ILE A 144 3.07 -10.12 -35.52
N PHE A 145 2.20 -9.15 -35.23
CA PHE A 145 2.56 -7.75 -34.96
C PHE A 145 2.71 -7.42 -33.47
N GLY A 146 2.54 -8.40 -32.57
CA GLY A 146 2.83 -8.22 -31.15
C GLY A 146 1.71 -7.56 -30.33
N GLY A 147 0.49 -7.48 -30.85
CA GLY A 147 -0.65 -6.89 -30.11
C GLY A 147 -0.98 -7.66 -28.84
N LEU A 148 -1.00 -8.99 -28.89
CA LEU A 148 -1.23 -9.84 -27.72
C LEU A 148 -0.01 -9.81 -26.78
N ARG A 149 1.22 -9.84 -27.32
CA ARG A 149 2.44 -9.68 -26.52
C ARG A 149 2.50 -8.35 -25.77
N ARG A 150 2.04 -7.25 -26.37
CA ARG A 150 1.92 -5.93 -25.69
C ARG A 150 0.84 -5.93 -24.60
N ARG A 151 -0.27 -6.66 -24.76
CA ARG A 151 -1.25 -6.85 -23.67
C ARG A 151 -0.67 -7.65 -22.51
N ARG A 152 0.08 -8.72 -22.79
CA ARG A 152 0.81 -9.49 -21.78
C ARG A 152 1.86 -8.63 -21.07
N GLU A 153 2.61 -7.80 -21.80
CA GLU A 153 3.56 -6.85 -21.23
C GLU A 153 2.87 -5.86 -20.27
N ALA A 154 1.71 -5.32 -20.66
CA ALA A 154 0.91 -4.47 -19.79
C ALA A 154 0.43 -5.20 -18.52
N ALA A 155 -0.03 -6.45 -18.64
CA ALA A 155 -0.45 -7.26 -17.51
C ALA A 155 0.73 -7.62 -16.58
N ALA A 156 1.92 -7.90 -17.13
CA ALA A 156 3.13 -8.18 -16.36
C ALA A 156 3.61 -6.93 -15.60
N ALA A 157 3.46 -5.76 -16.21
CA ALA A 157 3.70 -4.48 -15.54
C ALA A 157 2.68 -4.24 -14.43
N GLY A 158 1.39 -4.51 -14.66
CA GLY A 158 0.34 -4.45 -13.64
C GLY A 158 0.57 -5.41 -12.47
N TYR A 159 1.04 -6.64 -12.73
CA TYR A 159 1.45 -7.58 -11.68
C TYR A 159 2.60 -7.02 -10.85
N GLY A 160 3.65 -6.50 -11.48
CA GLY A 160 4.75 -5.85 -10.76
C GLY A 160 4.31 -4.61 -9.95
N ALA A 161 3.32 -3.85 -10.43
CA ALA A 161 2.73 -2.74 -9.68
C ALA A 161 2.00 -3.24 -8.42
N SER A 162 1.30 -4.38 -8.51
CA SER A 162 0.62 -4.99 -7.36
C SER A 162 1.60 -5.50 -6.30
N GLU A 163 2.73 -6.09 -6.70
CA GLU A 163 3.78 -6.53 -5.77
C GLU A 163 4.39 -5.35 -5.00
N ALA A 164 4.71 -4.27 -5.72
CA ALA A 164 5.20 -3.04 -5.10
C ALA A 164 4.13 -2.39 -4.21
N GLY A 165 2.87 -2.39 -4.63
CA GLY A 165 1.74 -1.92 -3.83
C GLY A 165 1.58 -2.71 -2.51
N ALA A 166 1.78 -4.02 -2.52
CA ALA A 166 1.74 -4.83 -1.32
C ALA A 166 2.89 -4.51 -0.35
N ALA A 167 4.09 -4.24 -0.88
CA ALA A 167 5.20 -3.75 -0.06
C ALA A 167 4.91 -2.37 0.57
N ALA A 168 4.26 -1.47 -0.17
CA ALA A 168 3.84 -0.16 0.36
C ALA A 168 2.79 -0.31 1.47
N THR A 169 1.80 -1.21 1.31
CA THR A 169 0.83 -1.52 2.37
C THR A 169 1.52 -2.08 3.62
N ARG A 170 2.51 -2.97 3.45
CA ARG A 170 3.30 -3.52 4.56
C ARG A 170 3.99 -2.42 5.36
N LEU A 171 4.68 -1.50 4.68
CA LEU A 171 5.34 -0.37 5.32
C LEU A 171 4.35 0.51 6.10
N LEU A 172 3.19 0.82 5.50
CA LEU A 172 2.16 1.64 6.12
C LEU A 172 1.58 0.99 7.38
N VAL A 173 1.24 -0.30 7.32
CA VAL A 173 0.68 -1.05 8.46
C VAL A 173 1.67 -1.10 9.63
N MET A 174 2.96 -1.33 9.35
CA MET A 174 4.00 -1.29 10.38
C MET A 174 4.09 0.09 11.04
N ALA A 175 4.15 1.16 10.23
CA ALA A 175 4.23 2.52 10.72
C ALA A 175 2.99 2.90 11.55
N GLN A 176 1.79 2.59 11.07
CA GLN A 176 0.54 2.89 11.76
C GLN A 176 0.40 2.12 13.08
N THR A 177 0.89 0.87 13.13
CA THR A 177 0.93 0.07 14.36
C THR A 177 1.84 0.72 15.40
N ALA A 178 3.05 1.13 14.99
CA ALA A 178 3.98 1.83 15.86
C ALA A 178 3.46 3.21 16.31
N ASP A 179 2.90 3.99 15.39
CA ASP A 179 2.31 5.31 15.69
C ASP A 179 1.20 5.19 16.74
N THR A 180 0.33 4.19 16.57
CA THR A 180 -0.77 3.90 17.51
C THR A 180 -0.21 3.49 18.88
N TYR A 181 0.81 2.64 18.91
CA TYR A 181 1.47 2.24 20.16
C TYR A 181 2.13 3.41 20.90
N ILE A 182 2.88 4.26 20.20
CA ILE A 182 3.49 5.47 20.79
C ILE A 182 2.41 6.42 21.31
N THR A 183 1.30 6.56 20.58
CA THR A 183 0.15 7.36 21.01
C THR A 183 -0.43 6.83 22.32
N ILE A 184 -0.62 5.51 22.45
CA ILE A 184 -1.06 4.85 23.68
C ILE A 184 -0.10 5.16 24.84
N ARG A 185 1.21 4.99 24.66
CA ARG A 185 2.21 5.29 25.70
C ARG A 185 2.21 6.77 26.09
N GLY A 186 2.07 7.67 25.13
CA GLY A 186 1.90 9.09 25.37
C GLY A 186 0.67 9.41 26.21
N LEU A 187 -0.48 8.83 25.88
CA LEU A 187 -1.74 9.02 26.60
C LEU A 187 -1.67 8.47 28.04
N GLN A 188 -1.05 7.30 28.24
CA GLN A 188 -0.83 6.72 29.56
C GLN A 188 0.03 7.63 30.46
N ALA A 189 1.13 8.16 29.92
CA ALA A 189 2.00 9.08 30.66
C ALA A 189 1.24 10.36 31.07
N ARG A 190 0.43 10.92 30.16
CA ARG A 190 -0.39 12.10 30.44
C ARG A 190 -1.51 11.83 31.44
N LEU A 191 -2.18 10.67 31.35
CA LEU A 191 -3.21 10.27 32.30
C LEU A 191 -2.66 10.13 33.72
N LYS A 192 -1.46 9.56 33.86
CA LYS A 192 -0.74 9.52 35.14
C LYS A 192 -0.50 10.92 35.70
N ILE A 193 0.00 11.85 34.87
CA ILE A 193 0.26 13.24 35.27
C ILE A 193 -1.03 13.97 35.65
N ALA A 194 -2.11 13.80 34.88
CA ALA A 194 -3.41 14.42 35.14
C ALA A 194 -4.02 13.95 36.46
N ARG A 195 -3.89 12.66 36.80
CA ARG A 195 -4.31 12.12 38.10
C ARG A 195 -3.53 12.76 39.26
N SER A 196 -2.21 12.87 39.15
CA SER A 196 -1.40 13.57 40.15
C SER A 196 -1.74 15.07 40.23
N GLN A 197 -2.09 15.73 39.12
CA GLN A 197 -2.57 17.12 39.16
C GLN A 197 -3.87 17.24 39.94
N VAL A 198 -4.81 16.31 39.75
CA VAL A 198 -6.07 16.31 40.53
C VAL A 198 -5.78 16.19 42.03
N GLU A 199 -4.87 15.30 42.44
CA GLU A 199 -4.45 15.17 43.84
C GLU A 199 -3.89 16.48 44.40
N ILE A 200 -2.95 17.12 43.69
CA ILE A 200 -2.37 18.41 44.09
C ILE A 200 -3.42 19.52 44.17
N GLN A 201 -4.35 19.59 43.22
CA GLN A 201 -5.40 20.60 43.21
C GLN A 201 -6.47 20.37 44.29
N GLN A 202 -6.73 19.10 44.67
CA GLN A 202 -7.57 18.77 45.82
C GLN A 202 -6.94 19.24 47.13
N ASP A 203 -5.64 18.98 47.30
CA ASP A 203 -4.87 19.44 48.45
C ASP A 203 -4.82 20.97 48.54
N LEU A 204 -4.67 21.65 47.39
CA LEU A 204 -4.68 23.10 47.32
C LEU A 204 -6.04 23.68 47.72
N LEU A 205 -7.13 23.14 47.18
CA LEU A 205 -8.49 23.54 47.55
C LEU A 205 -8.75 23.32 49.04
N SER A 206 -8.31 22.19 49.61
CA SER A 206 -8.46 21.93 51.05
C SER A 206 -7.70 22.94 51.91
N SER A 207 -6.49 23.32 51.50
CA SER A 207 -5.66 24.29 52.20
C SER A 207 -6.27 25.71 52.15
N VAL A 208 -6.78 26.13 50.99
CA VAL A 208 -7.42 27.44 50.82
C VAL A 208 -8.75 27.52 51.58
N ARG A 209 -9.55 26.43 51.60
CA ARG A 209 -10.77 26.35 52.40
C ARG A 209 -10.49 26.45 53.90
N LEU A 210 -9.43 25.80 54.39
CA LEU A 210 -9.03 25.92 55.79
C LEU A 210 -8.65 27.36 56.15
N LEU A 211 -7.88 28.05 55.30
CA LEU A 211 -7.55 29.47 55.52
C LEU A 211 -8.80 30.35 55.48
N ARG A 212 -9.75 30.04 54.59
CA ARG A 212 -11.07 30.68 54.58
C ARG A 212 -11.78 30.42 55.89
N ASP A 213 -11.93 29.20 56.38
CA ASP A 213 -12.64 28.95 57.65
C ASP A 213 -12.06 29.74 58.85
N HIS A 214 -10.79 30.14 58.78
CA HIS A 214 -10.11 30.99 59.76
C HIS A 214 -10.03 32.49 59.44
N GLU A 215 -10.77 33.00 58.46
CA GLU A 215 -10.73 34.43 58.08
C GLU A 215 -9.44 34.91 57.41
N LEU A 216 -8.57 34.00 56.95
CA LEU A 216 -7.25 34.28 56.39
C LEU A 216 -7.17 34.23 54.84
N SER A 217 -8.26 33.92 54.15
CA SER A 217 -8.33 33.83 52.67
C SER A 217 -9.64 34.43 52.14
N ALA A 218 -9.67 34.95 50.91
CA ALA A 218 -10.90 35.47 50.29
C ALA A 218 -11.73 34.35 49.60
N ASP A 219 -13.05 34.52 49.49
CA ASP A 219 -13.92 33.57 48.76
C ASP A 219 -13.49 33.40 47.29
N ARG A 220 -12.99 34.48 46.67
CA ARG A 220 -12.40 34.48 45.32
C ARG A 220 -11.30 33.42 45.17
N GLU A 221 -10.48 33.19 46.20
CA GLU A 221 -9.38 32.21 46.15
C GLU A 221 -9.91 30.78 46.23
N VAL A 222 -10.98 30.54 47.00
CA VAL A 222 -11.70 29.25 47.01
C VAL A 222 -12.28 28.97 45.64
N TRP A 223 -12.99 29.91 45.02
CA TRP A 223 -13.58 29.74 43.69
C TRP A 223 -12.51 29.50 42.60
N GLN A 224 -11.35 30.17 42.71
CA GLN A 224 -10.22 29.94 41.81
C GLN A 224 -9.66 28.52 41.94
N ALA A 225 -9.51 28.02 43.17
CA ALA A 225 -9.05 26.66 43.43
C ALA A 225 -10.07 25.61 42.96
N GLU A 226 -11.37 25.86 43.18
CA GLU A 226 -12.46 25.00 42.68
C GLU A 226 -12.47 24.91 41.16
N ALA A 227 -12.33 26.05 40.47
CA ALA A 227 -12.26 26.10 39.01
C ALA A 227 -11.04 25.33 38.47
N THR A 228 -9.87 25.47 39.11
CA THR A 228 -8.64 24.80 38.69
C THR A 228 -8.71 23.29 38.91
N LEU A 229 -9.29 22.84 40.04
CA LEU A 229 -9.56 21.43 40.30
C LEU A 229 -10.57 20.85 39.30
N ALA A 230 -11.65 21.57 39.00
CA ALA A 230 -12.63 21.16 38.00
C ALA A 230 -11.99 21.01 36.61
N GLN A 231 -11.10 21.93 36.23
CA GLN A 231 -10.35 21.87 34.97
C GLN A 231 -9.42 20.65 34.90
N ALA A 232 -8.70 20.34 35.99
CA ALA A 232 -7.84 19.16 36.05
C ALA A 232 -8.67 17.86 35.94
N ARG A 233 -9.79 17.77 36.67
CA ARG A 233 -10.71 16.61 36.60
C ARG A 233 -11.30 16.43 35.22
N ALA A 234 -11.65 17.51 34.52
CA ALA A 234 -12.22 17.45 33.18
C ALA A 234 -11.25 16.87 32.12
N SER A 235 -9.94 16.92 32.37
CA SER A 235 -8.93 16.35 31.45
C SER A 235 -8.87 14.82 31.48
N ILE A 236 -9.23 14.19 32.61
CA ILE A 236 -9.12 12.74 32.81
C ILE A 236 -10.05 11.97 31.85
N PRO A 237 -11.37 12.24 31.77
CA PRO A 237 -12.25 11.51 30.86
C PRO A 237 -11.85 11.66 29.38
N ALA A 238 -11.30 12.82 29.00
CA ALA A 238 -10.83 13.04 27.64
C ALA A 238 -9.61 12.17 27.30
N LEU A 239 -8.66 12.04 28.24
CA LEU A 239 -7.49 11.17 28.09
C LEU A 239 -7.87 9.68 28.13
N GLU A 240 -8.78 9.28 29.01
CA GLU A 240 -9.29 7.90 29.09
C GLU A 240 -10.02 7.48 27.82
N SER A 241 -10.87 8.36 27.27
CA SER A 241 -11.53 8.13 26.00
C SER A 241 -10.54 8.00 24.84
N ALA A 242 -9.55 8.91 24.75
CA ALA A 242 -8.51 8.83 23.72
C ALA A 242 -7.68 7.54 23.82
N LEU A 243 -7.39 7.08 25.04
CA LEU A 243 -6.66 5.84 25.29
C LEU A 243 -7.48 4.63 24.83
N ALA A 244 -8.78 4.58 25.16
CA ALA A 244 -9.68 3.52 24.71
C ALA A 244 -9.80 3.50 23.18
N VAL A 245 -9.96 4.66 22.53
CA VAL A 245 -10.02 4.76 21.05
C VAL A 245 -8.74 4.26 20.41
N SER A 246 -7.58 4.61 20.96
CA SER A 246 -6.28 4.17 20.42
C SER A 246 -6.03 2.69 20.66
N GLY A 247 -6.45 2.14 21.81
CA GLY A 247 -6.42 0.70 22.10
C GLY A 247 -7.27 -0.09 21.10
N ASN A 248 -8.50 0.35 20.86
CA ASN A 248 -9.40 -0.25 19.88
C ASN A 248 -8.82 -0.20 18.45
N ALA A 249 -8.17 0.91 18.08
CA ALA A 249 -7.51 1.04 16.79
C ALA A 249 -6.32 0.06 16.66
N LEU A 250 -5.55 -0.15 17.74
CA LEU A 250 -4.49 -1.14 17.75
C LEU A 250 -5.04 -2.56 17.56
N ASP A 251 -6.11 -2.94 18.27
CA ASP A 251 -6.72 -4.27 18.09
C ASP A 251 -7.11 -4.53 16.63
N VAL A 252 -7.72 -3.55 15.96
CA VAL A 252 -8.09 -3.66 14.53
C VAL A 252 -6.86 -3.81 13.64
N LEU A 253 -5.79 -3.05 13.90
CA LEU A 253 -4.52 -3.20 13.17
C LEU A 253 -3.90 -4.59 13.37
N LEU A 254 -4.14 -5.21 14.51
CA LEU A 254 -3.71 -6.57 14.84
C LEU A 254 -4.69 -7.65 14.36
N GLY A 255 -5.74 -7.29 13.63
CA GLY A 255 -6.72 -8.24 13.09
C GLY A 255 -7.66 -8.83 14.16
N MET A 256 -7.82 -8.15 15.30
CA MET A 256 -8.59 -8.63 16.45
C MET A 256 -9.77 -7.68 16.77
N PRO A 257 -10.83 -8.18 17.42
CA PRO A 257 -11.91 -7.32 17.89
C PRO A 257 -11.43 -6.37 19.00
N PRO A 258 -12.00 -5.15 19.11
CA PRO A 258 -11.66 -4.20 20.18
C PRO A 258 -11.78 -4.81 21.60
N GLY A 259 -10.80 -4.51 22.45
CA GLY A 259 -10.66 -5.02 23.82
C GLY A 259 -9.73 -6.24 23.95
N THR A 260 -9.21 -6.78 22.85
CA THR A 260 -8.40 -8.02 22.88
C THR A 260 -7.07 -7.83 23.61
N TYR A 261 -6.34 -6.76 23.30
CA TYR A 261 -5.02 -6.51 23.88
C TYR A 261 -5.03 -5.51 25.04
N GLU A 262 -6.21 -5.14 25.57
CA GLU A 262 -6.34 -4.20 26.68
C GLU A 262 -5.50 -4.62 27.89
N ALA A 263 -5.59 -5.89 28.31
CA ALA A 263 -4.83 -6.43 29.44
C ALA A 263 -3.31 -6.34 29.26
N ALA A 264 -2.81 -6.46 28.02
CA ALA A 264 -1.38 -6.34 27.72
C ALA A 264 -0.87 -4.89 27.79
N LEU A 265 -1.79 -3.92 27.74
CA LEU A 265 -1.50 -2.49 27.80
C LEU A 265 -1.86 -1.85 29.15
N VAL A 266 -2.45 -2.61 30.09
CA VAL A 266 -2.88 -2.07 31.41
C VAL A 266 -1.73 -1.39 32.15
N GLU A 267 -0.55 -2.01 32.16
CA GLU A 267 0.61 -1.46 32.85
C GLU A 267 1.22 -0.28 32.07
N PRO A 268 1.24 0.94 32.65
CA PRO A 268 1.88 2.09 32.04
C PRO A 268 3.39 1.82 31.89
N ALA A 269 3.92 2.07 30.70
CA ALA A 269 5.35 2.05 30.44
C ALA A 269 5.82 3.44 29.98
N GLU A 270 7.13 3.63 29.93
CA GLU A 270 7.71 4.87 29.40
C GLU A 270 7.42 5.02 27.91
N ILE A 271 7.43 6.27 27.44
CA ILE A 271 7.29 6.57 26.01
C ILE A 271 8.61 6.18 25.33
N PRO A 272 8.61 5.25 24.36
CA PRO A 272 9.82 4.84 23.67
C PRO A 272 10.55 6.02 23.02
N VAL A 273 11.88 6.00 23.07
CA VAL A 273 12.73 7.08 22.54
C VAL A 273 13.13 6.77 21.12
N ALA A 274 13.09 7.78 20.25
CA ALA A 274 13.47 7.65 18.85
C ALA A 274 14.94 7.18 18.70
N PRO A 275 15.22 6.13 17.91
CA PRO A 275 16.59 5.74 17.58
C PRO A 275 17.25 6.73 16.61
N ARG A 276 18.59 6.63 16.51
CA ARG A 276 19.35 7.28 15.44
C ARG A 276 19.00 6.61 14.11
N ILE A 277 18.74 7.45 13.11
CA ILE A 277 18.59 7.06 11.71
C ILE A 277 19.97 7.26 11.09
N ALA A 278 20.66 6.16 10.79
CA ALA A 278 21.94 6.16 10.10
C ALA A 278 21.74 5.73 8.63
N ASP A 279 22.74 6.02 7.79
CA ASP A 279 22.85 5.49 6.42
C ASP A 279 21.63 5.76 5.52
N ILE A 280 21.13 7.00 5.56
CA ILE A 280 19.97 7.47 4.76
C ILE A 280 20.19 7.24 3.25
N GLY A 281 21.44 7.32 2.79
CA GLY A 281 21.81 7.16 1.38
C GLY A 281 21.56 8.42 0.56
N SER A 282 21.71 8.33 -0.77
CA SER A 282 21.40 9.47 -1.64
C SER A 282 19.87 9.62 -1.82
N PRO A 283 19.37 10.82 -2.17
CA PRO A 283 17.96 10.99 -2.53
C PRO A 283 17.50 10.03 -3.63
N ALA A 284 18.36 9.73 -4.60
CA ALA A 284 18.06 8.75 -5.64
C ALA A 284 17.90 7.33 -5.08
N ASP A 285 18.71 6.94 -4.09
CA ASP A 285 18.58 5.63 -3.43
C ASP A 285 17.28 5.56 -2.63
N VAL A 286 16.94 6.61 -1.89
CA VAL A 286 15.68 6.70 -1.13
C VAL A 286 14.47 6.56 -2.05
N LEU A 287 14.44 7.30 -3.17
CA LEU A 287 13.35 7.21 -4.15
C LEU A 287 13.26 5.81 -4.78
N ARG A 288 14.38 5.13 -5.01
CA ARG A 288 14.39 3.75 -5.52
C ARG A 288 13.94 2.71 -4.50
N ARG A 289 14.07 3.00 -3.20
CA ARG A 289 13.62 2.16 -2.09
C ARG A 289 12.16 2.42 -1.70
N ARG A 290 11.45 3.31 -2.40
CA ARG A 290 10.04 3.60 -2.13
C ARG A 290 9.11 2.68 -2.92
N PRO A 291 8.38 1.77 -2.25
CA PRO A 291 7.50 0.82 -2.93
C PRO A 291 6.30 1.50 -3.63
N ASP A 292 5.82 2.64 -3.12
CA ASP A 292 4.78 3.44 -3.75
C ASP A 292 5.24 4.04 -5.10
N LEU A 293 6.49 4.50 -5.18
CA LEU A 293 7.09 4.98 -6.43
C LEU A 293 7.32 3.84 -7.43
N ALA A 294 7.76 2.68 -6.95
CA ALA A 294 7.92 1.50 -7.79
C ALA A 294 6.57 1.05 -8.38
N ALA A 295 5.48 1.10 -7.60
CA ALA A 295 4.14 0.80 -8.08
C ALA A 295 3.69 1.79 -9.16
N ALA A 296 3.89 3.09 -8.95
CA ALA A 296 3.57 4.13 -9.92
C ALA A 296 4.38 4.00 -11.23
N GLU A 297 5.67 3.66 -11.14
CA GLU A 297 6.52 3.41 -12.30
C GLU A 297 6.04 2.20 -13.11
N ARG A 298 5.69 1.10 -12.43
CA ARG A 298 5.15 -0.10 -13.08
C ARG A 298 3.80 0.16 -13.74
N GLN A 299 2.95 1.01 -13.15
CA GLN A 299 1.69 1.43 -13.77
C GLN A 299 1.91 2.29 -15.02
N LEU A 300 2.92 3.16 -15.00
CA LEU A 300 3.36 3.89 -16.18
C LEU A 300 3.85 2.94 -17.29
N ALA A 301 4.67 1.95 -16.96
CA ALA A 301 5.11 0.93 -17.91
C ALA A 301 3.92 0.15 -18.51
N ALA A 302 2.93 -0.22 -17.70
CA ALA A 302 1.71 -0.87 -18.17
C ALA A 302 0.95 0.00 -19.18
N SER A 303 0.80 1.28 -18.90
CA SER A 303 0.14 2.23 -19.82
C SER A 303 0.92 2.42 -21.13
N ASN A 304 2.26 2.35 -21.11
CA ASN A 304 3.08 2.42 -22.31
C ASN A 304 2.85 1.19 -23.21
N ALA A 305 2.85 -0.01 -22.63
CA ALA A 305 2.58 -1.24 -23.37
C ALA A 305 1.18 -1.25 -24.02
N GLN A 306 0.18 -0.63 -23.37
CA GLN A 306 -1.15 -0.44 -23.95
C GLN A 306 -1.16 0.44 -25.21
N ILE A 307 -0.23 1.40 -25.35
CA ILE A 307 -0.06 2.15 -26.61
C ILE A 307 0.33 1.18 -27.72
N GLY A 308 1.28 0.28 -27.47
CA GLY A 308 1.69 -0.73 -28.45
C GLY A 308 0.55 -1.67 -28.84
N ALA A 309 -0.25 -2.12 -27.87
CA ALA A 309 -1.44 -2.91 -28.14
C ALA A 309 -2.46 -2.17 -29.01
N ALA A 310 -2.66 -0.86 -28.81
CA ALA A 310 -3.53 -0.03 -29.65
C ALA A 310 -2.95 0.19 -31.06
N VAL A 311 -1.63 0.40 -31.18
CA VAL A 311 -0.94 0.52 -32.47
C VAL A 311 -1.06 -0.78 -33.29
N ALA A 312 -1.03 -1.94 -32.63
CA ALA A 312 -1.18 -3.23 -33.29
C ALA A 312 -2.55 -3.44 -33.97
N GLU A 313 -3.55 -2.59 -33.72
CA GLU A 313 -4.84 -2.62 -34.41
C GLU A 313 -4.79 -2.03 -35.83
N TYR A 314 -3.71 -1.34 -36.21
CA TYR A 314 -3.48 -0.92 -37.61
C TYR A 314 -3.20 -2.08 -38.55
N PHE A 315 -2.68 -3.16 -38.02
CA PHE A 315 -2.16 -4.27 -38.79
C PHE A 315 -3.21 -5.38 -38.94
N PRO A 316 -3.14 -6.15 -40.04
CA PRO A 316 -4.01 -7.31 -40.23
C PRO A 316 -3.82 -8.33 -39.10
N LYS A 317 -4.92 -8.98 -38.72
CA LYS A 317 -4.95 -10.08 -37.76
C LYS A 317 -5.15 -11.38 -38.52
N PHE A 318 -4.47 -12.42 -38.08
CA PHE A 318 -4.53 -13.75 -38.65
C PHE A 318 -4.98 -14.74 -37.59
N SER A 319 -5.84 -15.67 -37.97
CA SER A 319 -6.26 -16.75 -37.08
C SER A 319 -6.15 -18.11 -37.77
N LEU A 320 -5.88 -19.15 -36.99
CA LEU A 320 -5.98 -20.54 -37.41
C LEU A 320 -7.18 -21.15 -36.70
N ASN A 321 -8.13 -21.67 -37.47
CA ASN A 321 -9.30 -22.36 -36.95
C ASN A 321 -9.30 -23.78 -37.50
N ALA A 322 -9.55 -24.76 -36.64
CA ALA A 322 -9.71 -26.15 -37.01
C ALA A 322 -10.92 -26.72 -36.30
N MET A 323 -11.67 -27.58 -36.95
CA MET A 323 -12.82 -28.27 -36.38
C MET A 323 -12.82 -29.71 -36.87
N ILE A 324 -13.10 -30.63 -35.97
CA ILE A 324 -13.42 -32.02 -36.28
C ILE A 324 -14.70 -32.39 -35.56
N GLY A 325 -15.52 -33.24 -36.16
CA GLY A 325 -16.78 -33.59 -35.54
C GLY A 325 -17.60 -34.59 -36.34
N SER A 326 -18.86 -34.68 -35.95
CA SER A 326 -19.87 -35.49 -36.61
C SER A 326 -21.16 -34.69 -36.75
N ALA A 327 -21.74 -34.67 -37.96
CA ALA A 327 -23.05 -34.08 -38.23
C ALA A 327 -23.97 -35.15 -38.83
N ALA A 328 -25.17 -35.30 -38.27
CA ALA A 328 -26.14 -36.30 -38.69
C ALA A 328 -27.58 -35.77 -38.61
N THR A 329 -28.45 -36.27 -39.49
CA THR A 329 -29.89 -35.94 -39.46
C THR A 329 -30.73 -36.92 -38.63
N SER A 330 -30.08 -37.92 -38.02
CA SER A 330 -30.69 -38.88 -37.10
C SER A 330 -29.73 -39.21 -35.96
N GLU A 331 -30.29 -39.54 -34.78
CA GLU A 331 -29.51 -39.86 -33.58
C GLU A 331 -28.62 -41.09 -33.77
N SER A 332 -29.15 -42.13 -34.43
CA SER A 332 -28.45 -43.40 -34.65
C SER A 332 -27.28 -43.29 -35.64
N ALA A 333 -27.27 -42.26 -36.48
CA ALA A 333 -26.18 -41.99 -37.42
C ALA A 333 -25.10 -41.07 -36.85
N LEU A 334 -25.32 -40.48 -35.68
CA LEU A 334 -24.34 -39.63 -35.01
C LEU A 334 -23.12 -40.47 -34.58
N LEU A 335 -21.91 -39.96 -34.83
CA LEU A 335 -20.63 -40.66 -34.62
C LEU A 335 -20.45 -41.94 -35.46
N SER A 336 -21.22 -42.09 -36.54
CA SER A 336 -20.98 -43.14 -37.54
C SER A 336 -19.85 -42.74 -38.51
N ALA A 337 -19.27 -43.71 -39.22
CA ALA A 337 -18.21 -43.44 -40.19
C ALA A 337 -18.62 -42.47 -41.32
N GLY A 338 -19.93 -42.42 -41.64
CA GLY A 338 -20.45 -41.55 -42.70
C GLY A 338 -20.81 -40.14 -42.24
N SER A 339 -20.87 -39.88 -40.93
CA SER A 339 -21.25 -38.57 -40.37
C SER A 339 -20.05 -37.71 -39.99
N SER A 340 -18.82 -38.21 -40.15
CA SER A 340 -17.59 -37.48 -39.80
C SER A 340 -17.38 -36.26 -40.70
N GLN A 341 -17.01 -35.14 -40.10
CA GLN A 341 -16.66 -33.91 -40.78
C GLN A 341 -15.42 -33.25 -40.18
N GLY A 342 -14.71 -32.48 -41.00
CA GLY A 342 -13.53 -31.74 -40.59
C GLY A 342 -13.33 -30.49 -41.44
N LEU A 343 -12.82 -29.43 -40.82
CA LEU A 343 -12.56 -28.14 -41.46
C LEU A 343 -11.28 -27.53 -40.90
N GLY A 344 -10.44 -26.99 -41.78
CA GLY A 344 -9.30 -26.14 -41.41
C GLY A 344 -9.38 -24.82 -42.17
N MET A 345 -9.26 -23.69 -41.47
CA MET A 345 -9.42 -22.36 -42.04
C MET A 345 -8.35 -21.40 -41.51
N LEU A 346 -7.70 -20.69 -42.42
CA LEU A 346 -6.90 -19.51 -42.10
C LEU A 346 -7.79 -18.28 -42.20
N GLY A 347 -8.02 -17.63 -41.06
CA GLY A 347 -8.74 -16.38 -40.96
C GLY A 347 -7.83 -15.19 -41.22
N PHE A 348 -8.34 -14.20 -41.96
CA PHE A 348 -7.70 -12.91 -42.18
C PHE A 348 -8.71 -11.81 -41.85
N ARG A 349 -8.33 -10.88 -40.97
CA ARG A 349 -9.15 -9.73 -40.62
C ARG A 349 -8.32 -8.46 -40.69
N TRP A 350 -8.72 -7.54 -41.55
CA TRP A 350 -8.12 -6.20 -41.61
C TRP A 350 -9.19 -5.14 -41.78
N ARG A 351 -9.03 -4.05 -41.04
CA ARG A 351 -9.98 -2.95 -41.04
C ARG A 351 -9.49 -1.86 -41.99
N LEU A 352 -10.01 -1.90 -43.21
CA LEU A 352 -9.64 -0.98 -44.30
C LEU A 352 -10.22 0.43 -44.10
N PHE A 353 -11.46 0.51 -43.61
CA PHE A 353 -12.14 1.76 -43.28
C PHE A 353 -12.47 1.77 -41.80
N ASP A 354 -11.83 2.64 -41.04
CA ASP A 354 -12.02 2.74 -39.59
C ASP A 354 -12.59 4.09 -39.14
N PHE A 355 -12.69 5.06 -40.05
CA PHE A 355 -13.14 6.44 -39.82
C PHE A 355 -12.42 7.11 -38.62
N GLY A 356 -11.12 6.85 -38.46
CA GLY A 356 -10.30 7.41 -37.39
C GLY A 356 -10.40 6.68 -36.05
N ARG A 357 -11.08 5.53 -35.98
CA ARG A 357 -11.25 4.77 -34.72
C ARG A 357 -9.92 4.35 -34.11
N ILE A 358 -8.96 3.83 -34.88
CA ILE A 358 -7.64 3.41 -34.35
C ILE A 358 -6.86 4.63 -33.87
N ASN A 359 -6.88 5.72 -34.64
CA ASN A 359 -6.29 6.99 -34.22
C ASN A 359 -6.85 7.46 -32.87
N ALA A 360 -8.17 7.42 -32.68
CA ALA A 360 -8.81 7.78 -31.42
C ALA A 360 -8.41 6.84 -30.26
N GLN A 361 -8.32 5.53 -30.51
CA GLN A 361 -7.87 4.55 -29.51
C GLN A 361 -6.41 4.79 -29.09
N ILE A 362 -5.52 5.07 -30.05
CA ILE A 362 -4.12 5.41 -29.79
C ILE A 362 -4.02 6.74 -29.05
N ALA A 363 -4.79 7.75 -29.45
CA ALA A 363 -4.83 9.04 -28.78
C ALA A 363 -5.27 8.88 -27.31
N ALA A 364 -6.31 8.06 -27.04
CA ALA A 364 -6.74 7.74 -25.69
C ALA A 364 -5.66 6.98 -24.90
N ALA A 365 -4.96 6.02 -25.51
CA ALA A 365 -3.85 5.30 -24.86
C ALA A 365 -2.66 6.22 -24.53
N LYS A 366 -2.29 7.12 -25.45
CA LYS A 366 -1.28 8.16 -25.23
C LYS A 366 -1.70 9.13 -24.13
N GLY A 367 -2.97 9.52 -24.09
CA GLY A 367 -3.54 10.35 -23.02
C GLY A 367 -3.40 9.70 -21.63
N ARG A 368 -3.77 8.42 -21.51
CA ARG A 368 -3.58 7.64 -20.26
C ARG A 368 -2.10 7.53 -19.88
N ASN A 369 -1.21 7.32 -20.83
CA ASN A 369 0.22 7.26 -20.55
C ASN A 369 0.78 8.62 -20.07
N ALA A 370 0.36 9.72 -20.69
CA ALA A 370 0.72 11.07 -20.26
C ALA A 370 0.20 11.38 -18.84
N GLU A 371 -1.02 10.93 -18.52
CA GLU A 371 -1.59 11.01 -17.17
C GLU A 371 -0.74 10.22 -16.16
N MET A 372 -0.40 8.97 -16.46
CA MET A 372 0.45 8.14 -15.59
C MET A 372 1.86 8.72 -15.44
N LEU A 373 2.40 9.37 -16.47
CA LEU A 373 3.71 10.03 -16.40
C LEU A 373 3.67 11.24 -15.47
N ALA A 374 2.62 12.06 -15.56
CA ALA A 374 2.40 13.18 -14.66
C ALA A 374 2.19 12.69 -13.22
N ALA A 375 1.42 11.61 -13.02
CA ALA A 375 1.20 10.99 -11.72
C ALA A 375 2.52 10.47 -11.10
N TYR A 376 3.37 9.80 -11.89
CA TYR A 376 4.69 9.35 -11.45
C TYR A 376 5.59 10.52 -11.04
N ARG A 377 5.67 11.57 -11.87
CA ARG A 377 6.45 12.79 -11.55
C ARG A 377 5.94 13.47 -10.28
N LEU A 378 4.63 13.58 -10.10
CA LEU A 378 4.04 14.13 -8.88
C LEU A 378 4.35 13.25 -7.65
N ALA A 379 4.32 11.93 -7.80
CA ALA A 379 4.67 11.01 -6.73
C ALA A 379 6.13 11.19 -6.28
N VAL A 380 7.06 11.38 -7.22
CA VAL A 380 8.48 11.67 -6.90
C VAL A 380 8.65 12.99 -6.15
N LEU A 381 7.93 14.04 -6.57
CA LEU A 381 7.95 15.33 -5.88
C LEU A 381 7.40 15.23 -4.45
N ARG A 382 6.24 14.57 -4.29
CA ARG A 382 5.65 14.30 -2.97
C ARG A 382 6.56 13.45 -2.11
N ALA A 383 7.22 12.45 -2.68
CA ALA A 383 8.16 11.63 -1.92
C ALA A 383 9.36 12.43 -1.39
N THR A 384 9.85 13.39 -2.18
CA THR A 384 10.92 14.31 -1.76
C THR A 384 10.42 15.28 -0.68
N GLU A 385 9.21 15.82 -0.86
CA GLU A 385 8.52 16.66 0.13
C GLU A 385 8.31 15.92 1.46
N ASP A 386 7.86 14.66 1.43
CA ASP A 386 7.65 13.82 2.61
C ASP A 386 8.93 13.71 3.45
N VAL A 387 10.08 13.46 2.79
CA VAL A 387 11.38 13.32 3.48
C VAL A 387 11.80 14.65 4.12
N GLU A 388 11.73 15.75 3.37
CA GLU A 388 12.09 17.09 3.86
C GLU A 388 11.21 17.51 5.05
N ASN A 389 9.90 17.29 4.95
CA ASN A 389 8.95 17.60 6.02
C ASN A 389 9.18 16.69 7.24
N ALA A 390 9.46 15.41 7.04
CA ALA A 390 9.77 14.49 8.12
C ALA A 390 11.06 14.88 8.86
N PHE A 391 12.12 15.25 8.13
CA PHE A 391 13.38 15.73 8.71
C PHE A 391 13.18 17.02 9.51
N SER A 392 12.48 18.01 8.92
CA SER A 392 12.20 19.28 9.60
C SER A 392 11.39 19.06 10.88
N THR A 393 10.36 18.21 10.81
CA THR A 393 9.51 17.88 11.97
C THR A 393 10.31 17.17 13.05
N LEU A 394 11.10 16.15 12.71
CA LEU A 394 11.91 15.40 13.67
C LEU A 394 12.89 16.30 14.42
N LEU A 395 13.69 17.09 13.69
CA LEU A 395 14.66 18.01 14.27
C LEU A 395 13.97 19.07 15.16
N GLY A 396 12.86 19.64 14.69
CA GLY A 396 12.10 20.62 15.47
C GLY A 396 11.52 20.04 16.77
N ARG A 397 11.00 18.80 16.75
CA ARG A 397 10.46 18.14 17.94
C ARG A 397 11.54 17.75 18.94
N GLU A 398 12.70 17.29 18.47
CA GLU A 398 13.83 17.00 19.36
C GLU A 398 14.38 18.26 20.02
N GLN A 399 14.50 19.37 19.28
CA GLN A 399 14.91 20.65 19.85
C GLN A 399 13.89 21.15 20.89
N GLN A 400 12.60 21.04 20.60
CA GLN A 400 11.54 21.39 21.55
C GLN A 400 11.59 20.51 22.80
N LEU A 401 11.83 19.20 22.64
CA LEU A 401 11.97 18.26 23.76
C LEU A 401 13.16 18.62 24.65
N ALA A 402 14.28 19.04 24.07
CA ALA A 402 15.46 19.48 24.82
C ALA A 402 15.15 20.70 25.72
N GLU A 403 14.38 21.69 25.24
CA GLU A 403 13.97 22.83 26.07
C GLU A 403 13.01 22.42 27.18
N PHE A 404 12.03 21.56 26.90
CA PHE A 404 11.13 21.04 27.94
C PHE A 404 11.87 20.18 28.98
N ASN A 405 12.91 19.44 28.58
CA ASN A 405 13.77 18.72 29.52
C ASN A 405 14.48 19.68 30.48
N ARG A 406 15.02 20.80 29.98
CA ARG A 406 15.63 21.84 30.83
C ARG A 406 14.60 22.50 31.74
N MET A 407 13.40 22.80 31.23
CA MET A 407 12.30 23.37 32.00
C MET A 407 11.88 22.46 33.16
N VAL A 408 11.67 21.17 32.88
CA VAL A 408 11.29 20.18 33.91
C VAL A 408 12.40 20.03 34.96
N LEU A 409 13.67 19.99 34.54
CA LEU A 409 14.80 19.93 35.49
C LEU A 409 14.86 21.16 36.40
N ALA A 410 14.61 22.36 35.87
CA ALA A 410 14.60 23.59 36.66
C ALA A 410 13.43 23.62 37.67
N LEU A 411 12.23 23.23 37.24
CA LEU A 411 11.05 23.15 38.11
C LEU A 411 11.14 22.02 39.14
N ASP A 412 11.85 20.94 38.83
CA ASP A 412 12.11 19.86 39.79
C ASP A 412 13.03 20.33 40.94
N ARG A 413 14.05 21.14 40.61
CA ARG A 413 14.91 21.82 41.59
C ARG A 413 14.13 22.84 42.41
N GLU A 414 13.27 23.62 41.76
CA GLU A 414 12.38 24.57 42.45
C GLU A 414 11.49 23.84 43.46
N ARG A 415 10.79 22.78 43.03
CA ARG A 415 9.97 21.95 43.91
C ARG A 415 10.78 21.42 45.10
N GLY A 416 12.02 20.96 44.88
CA GLY A 416 12.91 20.49 45.95
C GLY A 416 13.28 21.58 46.96
N ALA A 417 13.54 22.80 46.47
CA ALA A 417 13.81 23.96 47.32
C ALA A 417 12.57 24.37 48.13
N SER A 418 11.40 24.43 47.50
CA SER A 418 10.12 24.71 48.17
C SER A 418 9.78 23.66 49.22
N ALA A 419 10.06 22.38 48.96
CA ALA A 419 9.85 21.30 49.93
C ALA A 419 10.73 21.49 51.17
N THR A 420 12.02 21.78 50.96
CA THR A 420 12.97 22.05 52.06
C THR A 420 12.58 23.30 52.87
N ALA A 421 12.11 24.36 52.20
CA ALA A 421 11.67 25.57 52.86
C ALA A 421 10.37 25.35 53.65
N TYR A 422 9.45 24.52 53.14
CA TYR A 422 8.22 24.14 53.83
C TYR A 422 8.51 23.34 55.11
N GLU A 423 9.41 22.36 55.04
CA GLU A 423 9.87 21.59 56.20
C GLU A 423 10.49 22.48 57.30
N LYS A 424 11.10 23.60 56.91
CA LYS A 424 11.67 24.60 57.82
C LYS A 424 10.69 25.70 58.25
N GLY A 425 9.42 25.63 57.82
CA GLY A 425 8.39 26.62 58.13
C GLY A 425 8.60 27.99 57.47
N GLN A 426 9.40 28.07 56.41
CA GLN A 426 9.75 29.32 55.71
C GLN A 426 8.76 29.67 54.58
N VAL A 427 8.09 28.68 54.01
CA VAL A 427 7.05 28.85 52.98
C VAL A 427 5.78 28.09 53.38
N SER A 428 4.64 28.49 52.82
CA SER A 428 3.35 27.84 53.10
C SER A 428 3.20 26.49 52.35
N ARG A 429 2.28 25.64 52.81
CA ARG A 429 1.91 24.41 52.08
C ARG A 429 1.36 24.74 50.68
N ILE A 430 0.61 25.84 50.55
CA ILE A 430 0.06 26.31 49.27
C ILE A 430 1.19 26.63 48.27
N GLU A 431 2.28 27.24 48.74
CA GLU A 431 3.44 27.55 47.90
C GLU A 431 4.15 26.29 47.38
N LEU A 432 4.31 25.27 48.24
CA LEU A 432 4.83 23.95 47.82
C LEU A 432 3.91 23.29 46.78
N LEU A 433 2.59 23.29 47.02
CA LEU A 433 1.60 22.72 46.09
C LEU A 433 1.61 23.46 44.74
N HIS A 434 1.79 24.79 44.73
CA HIS A 434 1.97 25.55 43.49
C HIS A 434 3.27 25.21 42.75
N ALA A 435 4.37 24.93 43.44
CA ALA A 435 5.61 24.45 42.81
C ALA A 435 5.42 23.05 42.18
N GLN A 436 4.71 22.15 42.88
CA GLN A 436 4.37 20.82 42.37
C GLN A 436 3.45 20.88 41.14
N ASP A 437 2.41 21.73 41.16
CA ASP A 437 1.51 21.93 40.03
C ASP A 437 2.26 22.45 38.78
N ARG A 438 3.15 23.43 38.96
CA ARG A 438 3.98 23.95 37.85
C ARG A 438 4.87 22.86 37.23
N LEU A 439 5.50 22.03 38.06
CA LEU A 439 6.28 20.88 37.58
C LEU A 439 5.41 19.88 36.80
N LEU A 440 4.20 19.58 37.27
CA LEU A 440 3.30 18.64 36.58
C LEU A 440 2.82 19.19 35.24
N ARG A 441 2.48 20.49 35.14
CA ARG A 441 2.12 21.13 33.86
C ARG A 441 3.27 21.07 32.85
N ALA A 442 4.50 21.34 33.29
CA ALA A 442 5.69 21.20 32.45
C ALA A 442 5.96 19.75 32.04
N SER A 443 5.70 18.80 32.95
CA SER A 443 5.85 17.37 32.68
C SER A 443 4.85 16.85 31.65
N ASP A 444 3.60 17.33 31.64
CA ASP A 444 2.61 17.00 30.60
C ASP A 444 3.05 17.53 29.23
N ALA A 445 3.52 18.79 29.16
CA ALA A 445 4.04 19.37 27.92
C ALA A 445 5.28 18.61 27.39
N ARG A 446 6.17 18.16 28.29
CA ARG A 446 7.30 17.29 27.94
C ARG A 446 6.82 15.94 27.40
N ALA A 447 5.88 15.28 28.07
CA ALA A 447 5.35 13.97 27.65
C ALA A 447 4.69 14.05 26.26
N GLN A 448 3.91 15.09 25.99
CA GLN A 448 3.35 15.36 24.66
C GLN A 448 4.45 15.52 23.60
N THR A 449 5.48 16.30 23.90
CA THR A 449 6.59 16.55 22.97
C THR A 449 7.45 15.31 22.74
N GLN A 450 7.65 14.48 23.77
CA GLN A 450 8.37 13.21 23.66
C GLN A 450 7.64 12.22 22.75
N ALA A 451 6.32 12.07 22.92
CA ALA A 451 5.51 11.26 22.00
C ALA A 451 5.56 11.82 20.57
N ALA A 452 5.46 13.14 20.41
CA ALA A 452 5.55 13.79 19.09
C ALA A 452 6.91 13.58 18.40
N ALA A 453 8.02 13.57 19.16
CA ALA A 453 9.35 13.28 18.63
C ALA A 453 9.47 11.82 18.16
N ALA A 454 8.93 10.86 18.94
CA ALA A 454 8.88 9.46 18.55
C ALA A 454 8.03 9.23 17.28
N LEU A 455 6.85 9.85 17.18
CA LEU A 455 6.00 9.82 15.98
C LEU A 455 6.67 10.46 14.76
N ALA A 456 7.40 11.56 14.97
CA ALA A 456 8.17 12.21 13.90
C ALA A 456 9.26 11.27 13.36
N ALA A 457 9.93 10.52 14.23
CA ALA A 457 10.93 9.53 13.82
C ALA A 457 10.30 8.38 13.01
N ILE A 458 9.15 7.85 13.44
CA ILE A 458 8.39 6.84 12.66
C ILE A 458 8.04 7.38 11.27
N THR A 459 7.57 8.62 11.21
CA THR A 459 7.27 9.30 9.94
C THR A 459 8.51 9.41 9.06
N THR A 460 9.68 9.71 9.64
CA THR A 460 10.95 9.72 8.91
C THR A 460 11.31 8.33 8.36
N PHE A 461 11.25 7.27 9.17
CA PHE A 461 11.52 5.90 8.70
C PHE A 461 10.61 5.49 7.54
N LYS A 462 9.32 5.83 7.63
CA LYS A 462 8.34 5.61 6.57
C LYS A 462 8.70 6.39 5.30
N ALA A 463 9.03 7.68 5.42
CA ALA A 463 9.39 8.53 4.28
C ALA A 463 10.66 8.05 3.54
N LEU A 464 11.59 7.42 4.27
CA LEU A 464 12.81 6.80 3.75
C LEU A 464 12.60 5.41 3.11
N GLY A 465 11.37 4.88 3.10
CA GLY A 465 11.01 3.62 2.44
C GLY A 465 11.13 2.37 3.33
N GLY A 466 11.43 2.51 4.63
CA GLY A 466 11.42 1.41 5.61
C GLY A 466 12.15 0.12 5.19
N GLY A 467 13.32 0.27 4.56
CA GLY A 467 14.23 -0.83 4.26
C GLY A 467 13.79 -1.75 3.12
N TRP A 468 12.81 -1.34 2.31
CA TRP A 468 12.44 -2.10 1.12
C TRP A 468 13.55 -2.06 0.07
N GLU A 469 13.97 -3.25 -0.37
CA GLU A 469 14.82 -3.44 -1.54
C GLU A 469 14.00 -4.04 -2.67
N SER A 470 14.00 -3.38 -3.84
CA SER A 470 13.44 -3.96 -5.06
C SER A 470 14.20 -5.23 -5.46
N ALA A 471 13.53 -6.21 -6.09
CA ALA A 471 14.20 -7.40 -6.63
C ALA A 471 15.35 -7.06 -7.58
N THR A 472 15.27 -5.92 -8.28
CA THR A 472 16.34 -5.33 -9.11
C THR A 472 17.52 -4.82 -8.28
N ALA A 473 17.32 -4.25 -7.09
CA ALA A 473 18.40 -3.90 -6.16
C ALA A 473 19.09 -5.15 -5.61
N LYS A 474 18.34 -6.22 -5.34
CA LYS A 474 18.89 -7.51 -4.91
C LYS A 474 19.72 -8.19 -6.00
N LEU A 475 19.32 -8.05 -7.26
CA LEU A 475 20.08 -8.51 -8.44
C LEU A 475 21.31 -7.63 -8.71
N ALA A 476 21.28 -6.34 -8.42
CA ALA A 476 22.45 -5.45 -8.53
C ALA A 476 23.45 -5.66 -7.38
N ALA A 477 22.96 -5.88 -6.15
CA ALA A 477 23.78 -6.16 -4.97
C ALA A 477 24.43 -7.56 -5.03
N ASN A 478 23.75 -8.54 -5.62
CA ASN A 478 24.30 -9.89 -5.89
C ASN A 478 24.93 -10.01 -7.29
N GLY A 479 24.91 -8.96 -8.10
CA GLY A 479 25.21 -8.97 -9.54
C GLY A 479 26.65 -8.72 -9.93
N GLY A 480 27.60 -8.89 -9.01
CA GLY A 480 29.03 -9.02 -9.33
C GLY A 480 29.42 -10.43 -9.82
N ALA A 481 28.49 -11.39 -9.84
CA ALA A 481 28.73 -12.74 -10.30
C ALA A 481 27.72 -13.17 -11.38
N ASP A 482 28.19 -13.10 -12.62
CA ASP A 482 27.85 -13.96 -13.76
C ASP A 482 26.37 -14.08 -14.19
N VAL A 483 25.93 -13.13 -15.02
CA VAL A 483 24.64 -13.16 -15.74
C VAL A 483 24.73 -14.07 -16.99
N SER A 484 25.11 -15.33 -16.81
CA SER A 484 25.12 -16.32 -17.90
C SER A 484 24.43 -17.65 -17.60
N ARG A 485 23.75 -17.78 -16.45
CA ARG A 485 23.02 -19.02 -16.09
C ARG A 485 21.58 -18.78 -15.63
N PHE A 486 20.72 -18.27 -16.49
CA PHE A 486 19.27 -18.54 -16.41
C PHE A 486 18.69 -18.63 -17.83
N ARG A 487 19.10 -19.69 -18.51
CA ARG A 487 18.39 -20.28 -19.65
C ARG A 487 18.45 -21.79 -19.47
N ALA A 488 17.44 -22.36 -18.80
CA ALA A 488 16.88 -23.70 -18.99
C ALA A 488 15.99 -24.06 -17.78
N LEU A 489 14.86 -24.70 -18.08
CA LEU A 489 13.88 -25.33 -17.17
C LEU A 489 12.96 -24.31 -16.47
N ASP A 490 11.63 -24.27 -16.66
CA ASP A 490 10.63 -25.20 -17.19
C ASP A 490 9.59 -24.46 -18.06
#